data_AF-A0A2H0MIQ3-F1
#
_entry.id   AF-A0A2H0MIQ3-F1
#
_cell.length_a   1.000
_cell.length_b   1.000
_cell.length_c   1.000
_cell.angle_alpha   90.00
_cell.angle_beta   90.00
_cell.angle_gamma   90.00
#
_symmetry.space_group_name_H-M   'P 1'
#
loop_
_entity.id
_entity.type
_entity.pdbx_description
1 polymer ?
#
loop_
_entity_poly.entity_id
_entity_poly.type
_entity_poly.pdbx_seq_one_letter_code
_entity_poly.pdbx_strand_id
1 'polypeptide(L)'
;MSAGFYYPAQAGATTQWVPAKQPAFPNATPVDYPEQLVGESAGGTMYVQDKGVKRERFLLEWDRLTTADRDGALAFFNTVKKAFLTFEYEDPGGTLHTVRWMNGFNFSHVAQGRWSGSIELRKQTD
;
A
#
# COMPACT_ATOMS: atom_id res chain seq x y z
N MET A 1 -2.95 18.85 -40.35
CA MET A 1 -2.22 19.30 -39.14
C MET A 1 -2.59 18.36 -38.00
N SER A 2 -1.70 17.46 -37.62
CA SER A 2 -1.91 16.53 -36.50
C SER A 2 -1.31 17.14 -35.24
N ALA A 3 -2.13 17.65 -34.34
CA ALA A 3 -1.69 17.98 -32.99
C ALA A 3 -1.48 16.66 -32.23
N GLY A 4 -0.23 16.18 -32.20
CA GLY A 4 0.15 15.06 -31.36
C GLY A 4 0.06 15.50 -29.90
N PHE A 5 -0.89 14.93 -29.15
CA PHE A 5 -0.88 15.03 -27.70
C PHE A 5 0.30 14.20 -27.19
N TYR A 6 1.40 14.88 -26.91
CA TYR A 6 2.54 14.30 -26.22
C TYR A 6 2.17 14.23 -24.74
N TYR A 7 1.61 13.09 -24.31
CA TYR A 7 1.57 12.79 -22.89
C TYR A 7 3.02 12.49 -22.50
N PRO A 8 3.63 13.21 -21.53
CA PRO A 8 4.88 12.72 -20.99
C PRO A 8 4.58 11.36 -20.39
N ALA A 9 5.07 10.29 -21.02
CA ALA A 9 5.28 9.03 -20.34
C ALA A 9 6.28 9.36 -19.23
N GLN A 10 5.76 9.73 -18.07
CA GLN A 10 6.58 9.87 -16.88
C GLN A 10 7.00 8.44 -16.57
N ALA A 11 8.16 8.05 -17.12
CA ALA A 11 8.91 6.91 -16.64
C ALA A 11 9.18 7.21 -15.17
N GLY A 12 8.28 6.72 -14.30
CA GLY A 12 8.44 6.79 -12.86
C GLY A 12 9.76 6.13 -12.52
N ALA A 13 10.50 6.70 -11.58
CA ALA A 13 11.77 6.14 -11.16
C ALA A 13 11.58 4.64 -10.89
N THR A 14 12.41 3.81 -11.52
CA THR A 14 12.57 2.37 -11.27
C THR A 14 13.20 2.15 -9.89
N THR A 15 12.63 2.78 -8.87
CA THR A 15 13.09 2.63 -7.50
C THR A 15 12.49 1.35 -6.97
N GLN A 16 13.33 0.34 -6.82
CA GLN A 16 13.00 -0.88 -6.11
C GLN A 16 13.54 -0.76 -4.68
N TRP A 17 12.75 -1.19 -3.70
CA TRP A 17 13.23 -1.36 -2.33
C TRP A 17 13.10 -2.83 -1.95
N VAL A 18 14.25 -3.46 -1.72
CA VAL A 18 14.33 -4.84 -1.22
C VAL A 18 15.03 -4.78 0.13
N PRO A 19 14.30 -4.90 1.25
CA PRO A 19 14.91 -4.87 2.56
C PRO A 19 15.76 -6.12 2.78
N ALA A 20 16.92 -5.98 3.43
CA ALA A 20 17.78 -7.12 3.76
C ALA A 20 17.11 -8.10 4.74
N LYS A 21 16.15 -7.61 5.53
CA LYS A 21 15.32 -8.40 6.44
C LYS A 21 13.87 -8.39 5.95
N GLN A 22 13.29 -9.58 5.76
CA GLN A 22 11.87 -9.69 5.45
C GLN A 22 11.01 -9.21 6.63
N PRO A 23 9.85 -8.58 6.35
CA PRO A 23 8.90 -8.24 7.38
C PRO A 23 8.34 -9.50 8.06
N ALA A 24 7.89 -9.35 9.28
CA ALA A 24 6.94 -10.28 9.88
C ALA A 24 5.61 -10.12 9.12
N PHE A 25 5.13 -11.23 8.57
CA PHE A 25 3.82 -11.30 7.93
C PHE A 25 2.78 -11.74 8.95
N PRO A 26 1.60 -11.08 9.03
CA PRO A 26 0.49 -11.63 9.77
C PRO A 26 0.05 -12.95 9.10
N ASN A 27 -0.40 -13.91 9.92
CA ASN A 27 -0.82 -15.24 9.47
C ASN A 27 -2.05 -15.22 8.52
N ALA A 28 -2.73 -14.06 8.42
CA ALA A 28 -3.86 -13.83 7.53
C ALA A 28 -3.84 -12.39 6.99
N THR A 29 -4.13 -12.22 5.70
CA THR A 29 -4.32 -10.91 5.07
C THR A 29 -5.70 -10.36 5.45
N PRO A 30 -5.78 -9.14 6.04
CA PRO A 30 -7.07 -8.52 6.32
C PRO A 30 -7.80 -8.23 5.00
N VAL A 31 -8.99 -8.81 4.85
CA VAL A 31 -9.93 -8.48 3.78
C VAL A 31 -11.04 -7.64 4.38
N ASP A 32 -11.29 -6.48 3.78
CA ASP A 32 -12.29 -5.52 4.22
C ASP A 32 -13.34 -5.30 3.11
N TYR A 33 -14.60 -5.19 3.48
CA TYR A 33 -15.71 -4.86 2.59
C TYR A 33 -16.35 -3.57 3.10
N PRO A 34 -15.98 -2.41 2.55
CA PRO A 34 -16.58 -1.15 3.01
C PRO A 34 -18.08 -1.19 2.74
N GLU A 35 -18.89 -0.86 3.73
CA GLU A 35 -20.34 -0.70 3.53
C GLU A 35 -20.59 0.43 2.52
N GLN A 36 -21.42 0.15 1.51
CA GLN A 36 -21.91 1.16 0.57
C GLN A 36 -23.41 1.32 0.73
N LEU A 37 -23.87 2.56 0.80
CA LEU A 37 -25.29 2.88 0.80
C LEU A 37 -25.82 2.65 -0.63
N VAL A 38 -26.69 1.66 -0.82
CA VAL A 38 -27.23 1.29 -2.14
C VAL A 38 -28.62 1.87 -2.37
N GLY A 39 -29.32 2.28 -1.33
CA GLY A 39 -30.57 3.02 -1.45
C GLY A 39 -31.31 3.20 -0.14
N GLU A 40 -32.44 3.89 -0.19
CA GLU A 40 -33.43 3.93 0.90
C GLU A 40 -34.58 2.97 0.57
N SER A 41 -35.10 2.28 1.59
CA SER A 41 -36.32 1.49 1.47
C SER A 41 -37.53 2.38 1.16
N ALA A 42 -38.54 1.82 0.48
CA ALA A 42 -39.81 2.49 0.21
C ALA A 42 -40.51 2.85 1.54
N GLY A 43 -40.33 4.09 1.97
CA GLY A 43 -40.74 4.58 3.30
C GLY A 43 -39.73 5.54 3.95
N GLY A 44 -38.51 5.67 3.43
CA GLY A 44 -37.51 6.64 3.89
C GLY A 44 -36.99 6.41 5.32
N THR A 45 -37.29 5.25 5.92
CA THR A 45 -37.00 4.96 7.33
C THR A 45 -35.85 3.98 7.53
N MET A 46 -35.39 3.32 6.46
CA MET A 46 -34.27 2.37 6.52
C MET A 46 -33.34 2.54 5.32
N TYR A 47 -32.04 2.59 5.61
CA TYR A 47 -30.95 2.58 4.65
C TYR A 47 -30.57 1.15 4.27
N VAL A 48 -30.50 0.86 2.98
CA VAL A 48 -29.98 -0.41 2.46
C VAL A 48 -28.48 -0.26 2.27
N GLN A 49 -27.71 -1.01 3.06
CA GLN A 49 -26.26 -1.13 2.91
C GLN A 49 -25.93 -2.43 2.17
N ASP A 50 -25.10 -2.33 1.15
CA ASP A 50 -24.51 -3.49 0.48
C ASP A 50 -23.01 -3.55 0.76
N LYS A 51 -22.42 -4.72 0.57
CA LYS A 51 -20.97 -4.90 0.65
C LYS A 51 -20.34 -4.23 -0.57
N GLY A 52 -19.57 -3.17 -0.32
CA GLY A 52 -18.73 -2.57 -1.35
C GLY A 52 -17.63 -3.51 -1.82
N VAL A 53 -16.87 -3.06 -2.83
CA VAL A 53 -15.82 -3.85 -3.47
C VAL A 53 -14.80 -4.36 -2.44
N LYS A 54 -14.45 -5.65 -2.55
CA LYS A 54 -13.45 -6.33 -1.71
C LYS A 54 -12.15 -5.54 -1.68
N ARG A 55 -11.67 -5.15 -0.50
CA ARG A 55 -10.36 -4.50 -0.32
C ARG A 55 -9.41 -5.46 0.38
N GLU A 56 -8.34 -5.83 -0.31
CA GLU A 56 -7.25 -6.63 0.27
C GLU A 56 -6.18 -5.68 0.82
N ARG A 57 -5.77 -5.91 2.07
CA ARG A 57 -4.70 -5.16 2.74
C ARG A 57 -3.55 -6.09 3.11
N PHE A 58 -2.34 -5.55 3.09
CA PHE A 58 -1.14 -6.21 3.60
C PHE A 58 -0.53 -5.33 4.68
N LEU A 59 -0.34 -5.90 5.87
CA LEU A 59 0.39 -5.27 6.95
C LEU A 59 1.78 -5.90 7.00
N LEU A 60 2.81 -5.10 6.76
CA LEU A 60 4.20 -5.53 6.79
C LEU A 60 4.85 -4.90 8.01
N GLU A 61 5.30 -5.72 8.96
CA GLU A 61 5.92 -5.24 10.20
C GLU A 61 7.39 -5.58 10.20
N TRP A 62 8.25 -4.62 10.53
CA TRP A 62 9.67 -4.88 10.67
C TRP A 62 10.13 -4.62 12.08
N ASP A 63 10.96 -5.55 12.58
CA ASP A 63 11.72 -5.35 13.81
C ASP A 63 13.22 -5.21 13.49
N ARG A 64 13.89 -4.23 14.10
CA ARG A 64 15.35 -4.06 14.07
C ARG A 64 15.99 -3.96 12.66
N LEU A 65 15.33 -3.27 11.72
CA LEU A 65 15.92 -2.86 10.45
C LEU A 65 17.19 -2.04 10.64
N THR A 66 18.10 -2.11 9.67
CA THR A 66 19.27 -1.24 9.64
C THR A 66 18.87 0.20 9.26
N THR A 67 19.72 1.18 9.58
CA THR A 67 19.54 2.56 9.08
C THR A 67 19.48 2.61 7.55
N ALA A 68 20.31 1.83 6.86
CA ALA A 68 20.32 1.78 5.40
C ALA A 68 18.98 1.27 4.82
N ASP A 69 18.41 0.20 5.40
CA ASP A 69 17.10 -0.31 4.96
C ASP A 69 15.98 0.72 5.20
N ARG A 70 16.00 1.37 6.37
CA ARG A 70 15.04 2.41 6.74
C ARG A 70 15.12 3.61 5.79
N ASP A 71 16.33 4.06 5.46
CA ASP A 71 16.53 5.19 4.56
C ASP A 71 16.17 4.83 3.11
N GLY A 72 16.43 3.59 2.69
CA GLY A 72 15.92 3.04 1.43
C GLY A 72 14.38 3.03 1.38
N ALA A 73 13.74 2.62 2.47
CA ALA A 73 12.29 2.64 2.60
C ALA A 73 11.73 4.08 2.52
N LEU A 74 12.42 5.05 3.13
CA LEU A 74 12.03 6.47 3.09
C LEU A 74 12.17 7.04 1.67
N ALA A 75 13.27 6.73 0.98
CA ALA A 75 13.47 7.14 -0.40
C ALA A 75 12.36 6.56 -1.30
N PHE A 76 12.05 5.27 -1.15
CA PHE A 76 10.97 4.61 -1.89
C PHE A 76 9.60 5.22 -1.56
N PHE A 77 9.30 5.46 -0.28
CA PHE A 77 8.07 6.11 0.17
C PHE A 77 7.87 7.48 -0.50
N ASN A 78 8.93 8.28 -0.59
CA ASN A 78 8.89 9.59 -1.23
C ASN A 78 8.66 9.49 -2.75
N THR A 79 9.15 8.42 -3.39
CA THR A 79 8.89 8.13 -4.81
C THR A 79 7.44 7.75 -5.06
N VAL A 80 6.88 6.79 -4.30
CA VAL A 80 5.50 6.30 -4.50
C VAL A 80 4.42 7.25 -3.95
N LYS A 81 4.85 8.30 -3.23
CA LYS A 81 3.98 9.33 -2.63
C LYS A 81 2.79 8.72 -1.88
N LYS A 82 3.08 7.81 -0.93
CA LYS A 82 2.09 7.14 -0.09
C LYS A 82 1.00 6.44 -0.95
N ALA A 83 -0.14 7.08 -1.17
CA ALA A 83 -1.31 6.47 -1.82
C ALA A 83 -1.57 6.96 -3.27
N PHE A 84 -0.73 7.86 -3.79
CA PHE A 84 -0.94 8.45 -5.12
C PHE A 84 -0.50 7.54 -6.24
N LEU A 85 0.65 6.86 -6.09
CA LEU A 85 1.19 5.98 -7.11
C LEU A 85 1.07 4.52 -6.66
N THR A 86 0.77 3.68 -7.64
CA THR A 86 0.76 2.23 -7.48
C THR A 86 2.12 1.66 -7.77
N PHE A 87 2.45 0.54 -7.13
CA PHE A 87 3.68 -0.22 -7.38
C PHE A 87 3.41 -1.71 -7.22
N GLU A 88 4.34 -2.52 -7.70
CA GLU A 88 4.30 -3.97 -7.57
C GLU A 88 4.88 -4.41 -6.23
N TYR A 89 4.17 -5.31 -5.56
CA TYR A 89 4.61 -5.96 -4.33
C TYR A 89 4.52 -7.47 -4.51
N GLU A 90 5.64 -8.15 -4.30
CA GLU A 90 5.71 -9.61 -4.28
C GLU A 90 5.46 -10.12 -2.86
N ASP A 91 4.45 -10.98 -2.70
CA ASP A 91 4.17 -11.63 -1.42
C ASP A 91 5.11 -12.82 -1.15
N PRO A 92 5.10 -13.41 0.07
CA PRO A 92 5.93 -14.57 0.39
C PRO A 92 5.67 -15.80 -0.48
N GLY A 93 4.52 -15.87 -1.13
CA GLY A 93 4.15 -16.94 -2.06
C GLY A 93 4.68 -16.71 -3.48
N GLY A 94 5.40 -15.60 -3.73
CA GLY A 94 5.89 -15.22 -5.05
C GLY A 94 4.81 -14.60 -5.95
N THR A 95 3.66 -14.20 -5.40
CA THR A 95 2.59 -13.57 -6.17
C THR A 95 2.79 -12.07 -6.21
N LEU A 96 2.78 -11.49 -7.41
CA LEU A 96 2.84 -10.04 -7.62
C LEU A 96 1.46 -9.42 -7.48
N HIS A 97 1.39 -8.34 -6.68
CA HIS A 97 0.19 -7.54 -6.47
C HIS A 97 0.46 -6.08 -6.81
N THR A 98 -0.44 -5.46 -7.56
CA THR A 98 -0.45 -4.00 -7.72
C THR A 98 -1.06 -3.36 -6.48
N VAL A 99 -0.26 -2.61 -5.72
CA VAL A 99 -0.62 -2.07 -4.41
C VAL A 99 -0.33 -0.57 -4.31
N ARG A 100 -0.84 0.05 -3.24
CA ARG A 100 -0.56 1.43 -2.82
C ARG A 100 -0.15 1.46 -1.35
N TRP A 101 0.74 2.38 -0.98
CA TRP A 101 1.15 2.57 0.41
C TRP A 101 0.14 3.46 1.16
N MET A 102 -0.44 2.98 2.26
CA MET A 102 -1.59 3.61 2.90
C MET A 102 -1.25 4.43 4.14
N ASN A 103 -0.31 3.98 4.96
CA ASN A 103 0.08 4.67 6.19
C ASN A 103 1.17 5.74 5.95
N GLY A 104 1.37 6.63 6.93
CA GLY A 104 2.53 7.51 6.89
C GLY A 104 3.82 6.74 7.18
N PHE A 105 4.97 7.32 6.85
CA PHE A 105 6.26 6.72 7.22
C PHE A 105 6.42 6.74 8.74
N ASN A 106 6.42 5.57 9.39
CA ASN A 106 6.27 5.42 10.85
C ASN A 106 7.40 4.60 11.52
N PHE A 107 8.61 4.59 10.95
CA PHE A 107 9.74 3.89 11.55
C PHE A 107 10.28 4.62 12.78
N SER A 108 10.37 3.89 13.90
CA SER A 108 10.85 4.35 15.20
C SER A 108 12.22 3.78 15.55
N HIS A 109 13.05 4.57 16.23
CA HIS A 109 14.38 4.13 16.67
C HIS A 109 14.25 3.22 17.90
N VAL A 110 14.89 2.05 17.85
CA VAL A 110 14.84 1.04 18.93
C VAL A 110 16.17 0.93 19.66
N ALA A 111 17.28 0.93 18.92
CA ALA A 111 18.64 0.88 19.43
C ALA A 111 19.58 1.49 18.37
N GLN A 112 20.85 1.72 18.72
CA GLN A 112 21.81 2.32 17.80
C GLN A 112 21.81 1.62 16.42
N GLY A 113 21.42 2.35 15.39
CA GLY A 113 21.33 1.85 14.01
C GLY A 113 20.20 0.84 13.75
N ARG A 114 19.23 0.72 14.66
CA ARG A 114 18.12 -0.23 14.61
C ARG A 114 16.76 0.46 14.67
N TRP A 115 15.91 0.14 13.71
CA TRP A 115 14.60 0.75 13.52
C TRP A 115 13.50 -0.30 13.43
N SER A 116 12.32 0.00 13.95
CA SER A 116 11.13 -0.84 13.82
C SER A 116 9.93 -0.01 13.37
N GLY A 117 9.07 -0.58 12.55
CA GLY A 117 7.96 0.15 11.94
C GLY A 117 7.08 -0.76 11.11
N SER A 118 6.08 -0.17 10.47
CA SER A 118 5.12 -0.92 9.66
C SER A 118 4.78 -0.22 8.35
N ILE A 119 4.45 -1.01 7.34
CA ILE A 119 3.96 -0.53 6.06
C ILE A 119 2.60 -1.17 5.83
N GLU A 120 1.58 -0.35 5.64
CA GLU A 120 0.26 -0.79 5.24
C GLU A 120 0.13 -0.63 3.73
N LEU A 121 -0.09 -1.74 3.03
CA LEU A 121 -0.34 -1.78 1.59
C LEU A 121 -1.81 -2.09 1.34
N ARG A 122 -2.38 -1.49 0.31
CA ARG A 122 -3.72 -1.84 -0.18
C ARG A 122 -3.63 -2.25 -1.64
N LYS A 123 -4.20 -3.40 -1.97
CA LYS A 123 -4.33 -3.86 -3.35
C LYS A 123 -5.20 -2.91 -4.15
N GLN A 124 -4.79 -2.61 -5.37
CA GLN A 124 -5.67 -1.96 -6.32
C GLN A 124 -6.72 -2.96 -6.79
N THR A 125 -7.98 -2.63 -6.56
CA THR A 125 -9.11 -3.27 -7.24
C THR A 125 -9.44 -2.45 -8.48
N ASP A 126 -9.45 -3.13 -9.61
CA ASP A 126 -10.00 -2.61 -10.87
C ASP A 126 -11.53 -2.55 -10.84
#